data_AF-S2EBX2-F1
#
_entry.id   AF-S2EBX2-F1
#
_cell.length_a   1.000
_cell.length_b   1.000
_cell.length_c   1.000
_cell.angle_alpha   90.00
_cell.angle_beta   90.00
_cell.angle_gamma   90.00
#
_symmetry.space_group_name_H-M   'P 1'
#
loop_
_entity.id
_entity.type
_entity.pdbx_description
1 polymer ?
#
loop_
_entity_poly.entity_id
_entity_poly.type
_entity_poly.pdbx_seq_one_letter_code
_entity_poly.pdbx_strand_id
1 'polypeptide(L)' 'MKKLYIIAGCNGAGKTTASYTILPEILDCKEFVNADEIAKGISPFQPEKAGIEAGRYMLKRILWRLKSN' A
#
# COMPACT_ATOMS: atom_id res chain seq x y z
N MET A 1 -19.27 0.61 -7.96
CA MET A 1 -18.80 -0.61 -7.24
C MET A 1 -17.31 -0.45 -6.95
N LYS A 2 -16.86 -0.69 -5.72
CA LYS A 2 -15.45 -0.48 -5.35
C LYS A 2 -14.60 -1.66 -5.82
N LYS A 3 -13.38 -1.36 -6.29
CA LYS A 3 -12.41 -2.37 -6.74
C LYS A 3 -11.21 -2.37 -5.79
N LEU A 4 -10.78 -3.56 -5.38
CA LEU A 4 -9.56 -3.76 -4.61
C LEU A 4 -8.57 -4.52 -5.48
N TYR A 5 -7.44 -3.88 -5.80
CA TYR A 5 -6.35 -4.47 -6.55
C TYR A 5 -5.25 -4.91 -5.59
N ILE A 6 -4.76 -6.13 -5.75
CA ILE A 6 -3.66 -6.67 -4.96
C ILE A 6 -2.53 -7.03 -5.91
N ILE A 7 -1.39 -6.36 -5.75
CA ILE A 7 -0.15 -6.65 -6.50
C ILE A 7 0.76 -7.47 -5.59
N ALA A 8 0.93 -8.75 -5.92
CA ALA A 8 1.70 -9.71 -5.13
C ALA A 8 2.94 -10.22 -5.90
N GLY A 9 3.88 -10.84 -5.19
CA GLY A 9 5.15 -11.32 -5.74
C GLY A 9 6.32 -11.21 -4.75
N CYS A 10 7.46 -11.79 -5.10
CA CYS A 10 8.66 -11.84 -4.24
C CYS A 10 9.27 -10.44 -3.98
N ASN A 11 10.12 -10.34 -2.96
CA ASN A 11 10.92 -9.12 -2.71
C ASN A 11 11.83 -8.86 -3.90
N GLY A 12 11.94 -7.59 -4.33
CA GLY A 12 12.72 -7.21 -5.51
C GLY A 12 12.05 -7.44 -6.87
N ALA A 13 10.87 -8.06 -6.93
CA ALA A 13 10.16 -8.32 -8.20
C ALA A 13 9.58 -7.06 -8.89
N GLY A 14 9.87 -5.85 -8.40
CA GLY A 14 9.39 -4.61 -9.01
C GLY A 14 7.95 -4.21 -8.70
N LYS A 15 7.29 -4.84 -7.71
CA LYS A 15 5.88 -4.58 -7.36
C LYS A 15 5.56 -3.11 -7.13
N THR A 16 6.33 -2.43 -6.27
CA THR A 16 6.11 -1.02 -5.93
C THR A 16 6.31 -0.13 -7.16
N THR A 17 7.38 -0.37 -7.92
CA THR A 17 7.67 0.35 -9.17
C THR A 17 6.54 0.19 -10.18
N ALA A 18 6.11 -1.04 -10.44
CA ALA A 18 5.01 -1.31 -11.37
C ALA A 18 3.68 -0.71 -10.87
N SER A 19 3.44 -0.69 -9.56
CA SER A 19 2.23 -0.11 -8.97
C SER A 19 2.09 1.38 -9.27
N TYR A 20 3.19 2.14 -9.27
CA TYR A 20 3.16 3.57 -9.56
C TYR A 20 2.75 3.91 -10.99
N THR A 21 2.91 2.98 -11.93
CA THR A 21 2.48 3.16 -13.32
C THR A 21 1.11 2.52 -13.54
N ILE A 22 0.96 1.23 -13.19
CA ILE A 22 -0.24 0.44 -13.49
C ILE A 22 -1.48 1.01 -12.79
N LEU A 23 -1.37 1.40 -11.51
CA LEU A 23 -2.53 1.85 -10.75
C LEU A 23 -3.13 3.14 -11.35
N PRO A 24 -2.38 4.26 -11.49
CA PRO A 24 -2.96 5.49 -12.02
C PRO A 24 -3.20 5.46 -13.53
N GLU A 25 -2.31 4.87 -14.34
CA GLU A 25 -2.37 5.01 -15.80
C GLU A 25 -3.28 3.96 -16.47
N ILE A 26 -3.34 2.74 -15.91
CA ILE A 26 -4.08 1.62 -16.52
C ILE A 26 -5.41 1.38 -15.80
N LEU A 27 -5.41 1.48 -14.47
CA LEU A 27 -6.56 1.13 -13.63
C LEU A 27 -7.34 2.33 -13.09
N ASP A 28 -6.93 3.56 -13.42
CA ASP A 28 -7.46 4.82 -12.88
C ASP A 28 -7.62 4.81 -11.34
N CYS A 29 -6.67 4.15 -10.68
CA CYS A 29 -6.62 3.97 -9.23
C CYS A 29 -5.51 4.85 -8.65
N LYS A 30 -5.89 5.99 -8.08
CA LYS A 30 -4.93 6.93 -7.44
C LYS A 30 -4.60 6.56 -5.99
N GLU A 31 -5.30 5.59 -5.43
CA GLU A 31 -5.03 5.10 -4.07
C GLU A 31 -3.98 3.99 -4.11
N PHE A 32 -2.89 4.19 -3.36
CA PHE A 32 -1.86 3.20 -3.14
C PHE A 32 -1.67 3.00 -1.63
N VAL A 33 -1.71 1.74 -1.19
CA VAL A 33 -1.51 1.38 0.22
C VAL A 33 -0.48 0.26 0.28
N ASN A 34 0.63 0.52 0.97
CA ASN A 34 1.75 -0.40 1.10
C ASN A 34 2.33 -0.31 2.53
N ALA A 35 2.53 -1.45 3.18
CA ALA A 35 3.00 -1.50 4.57
C ALA A 35 4.44 -0.98 4.74
N ASP A 36 5.33 -1.23 3.78
CA ASP A 36 6.73 -0.80 3.85
C ASP A 36 6.84 0.72 3.73
N GLU A 37 6.07 1.33 2.82
CA GLU A 37 6.01 2.80 2.69
C GLU A 37 5.39 3.46 3.93
N ILE A 38 4.38 2.84 4.53
CA ILE A 38 3.81 3.31 5.81
C ILE A 38 4.84 3.19 6.93
N ALA A 39 5.58 2.08 7.01
CA ALA A 39 6.60 1.87 8.04
C ALA A 39 7.72 2.91 7.94
N LYS A 40 8.18 3.25 6.72
CA LYS A 40 9.13 4.34 6.47
C LYS A 40 8.60 5.70 6.92
N GLY A 41 7.29 5.94 6.76
CA GLY A 41 6.65 7.15 7.26
C GLY A 41 6.57 7.24 8.78
N ILE A 42 6.34 6.10 9.46
CA ILE A 42 6.27 6.02 10.93
C ILE A 42 7.66 6.13 11.57
N SER A 43 8.64 5.40 11.04
CA SER A 43 10.00 5.31 11.57
C SER A 43 11.02 5.40 10.43
N PRO A 44 11.37 6.61 9.97
CA PRO A 44 12.22 6.78 8.78
C PRO A 44 13.63 6.20 8.94
N PHE A 45 14.15 6.14 10.18
CA PHE A 45 15.48 5.59 10.46
C PHE A 45 15.46 4.10 10.82
N GLN A 46 14.32 3.55 11.23
CA GLN A 46 14.18 2.15 11.65
C GLN A 46 12.80 1.58 11.22
N PRO A 47 12.50 1.50 9.90
CA PRO A 47 11.18 1.04 9.43
C PRO A 47 10.85 -0.40 9.85
N GLU A 48 11.87 -1.24 9.97
CA GLU A 48 11.73 -2.64 10.37
C GLU A 48 11.08 -2.82 11.75
N LYS A 49 11.26 -1.83 12.65
CA LYS A 49 10.63 -1.84 13.97
C LYS A 49 9.17 -1.39 13.95
N ALA A 50 8.73 -0.74 12.87
CA ALA A 50 7.37 -0.23 12.71
C ALA A 50 6.43 -1.21 11.97
N GLY A 51 6.90 -2.41 11.59
CA GLY A 51 6.14 -3.33 10.72
C GLY A 51 4.75 -3.71 11.23
N ILE A 52 4.61 -4.03 12.53
CA ILE A 52 3.31 -4.39 13.14
C ILE A 52 2.34 -3.20 13.11
N GLU A 53 2.85 -2.02 13.46
CA GLU A 53 2.04 -0.79 13.47
C GLU A 53 1.61 -0.41 12.05
N ALA A 54 2.56 -0.41 11.11
CA ALA A 54 2.30 -0.13 9.70
C ALA A 54 1.27 -1.10 9.09
N GLY A 55 1.36 -2.40 9.41
CA GLY A 55 0.37 -3.39 8.98
C GLY A 55 -1.04 -3.09 9.51
N ARG A 56 -1.17 -2.68 10.78
CA ARG A 56 -2.46 -2.25 11.35
C ARG A 56 -3.01 -1.00 10.65
N TYR A 57 -2.15 -0.02 10.37
CA TYR A 57 -2.54 1.18 9.61
C TYR A 57 -2.96 0.85 8.18
N MET A 58 -2.23 -0.02 7.49
CA MET A 58 -2.58 -0.50 6.16
C MET A 58 -4.00 -1.09 6.13
N LEU A 59 -4.32 -2.01 7.05
CA LEU A 59 -5.65 -2.62 7.13
C LEU A 59 -6.74 -1.57 7.43
N LYS A 60 -6.50 -0.66 8.38
CA LYS A 60 -7.42 0.45 8.68
C LYS A 60 -7.67 1.32 7.45
N ARG A 61 -6.62 1.65 6.69
CA ARG A 61 -6.70 2.47 5.48
C ARG A 61 -7.52 1.81 4.38
N ILE A 62 -7.28 0.52 4.13
CA ILE A 62 -8.06 -0.28 3.16
C ILE A 62 -9.53 -0.30 3.57
N LEU A 63 -9.83 -0.64 4.83
CA LEU A 63 -11.21 -0.68 5.34
C LEU A 63 -11.91 0.67 5.26
N TRP A 64 -11.21 1.76 5.57
CA TRP A 64 -11.76 3.12 5.47
C TRP A 64 -12.13 3.45 4.02
N ARG A 65 -11.25 3.19 3.03
CA ARG A 65 -11.56 3.41 1.61
C ARG A 65 -12.71 2.53 1.11
N LEU A 66 -12.79 1.29 1.57
CA LEU A 66 -13.88 0.39 1.22
C LEU A 66 -15.23 0.79 1.85
N LYS A 67 -15.24 1.57 2.93
CA LYS A 67 -16.46 2.03 3.60
C LYS A 67 -16.90 3.45 3.22
N SER A 68 -15.99 4.38 2.90
CA SER A 68 -16.33 5.77 2.57
C SER A 68 -17.02 5.90 1.20
N ASN A 69 -18.19 6.56 1.12
CA ASN A 69 -18.96 6.74 -0.11
C ASN A 69 -18.19 7.47 -1.21
#